data_AF-A0A7Z9IG26-F1
#
_entry.id   AF-A0A7Z9IG26-F1
#
_cell.length_a   1.000
_cell.length_b   1.000
_cell.length_c   1.000
_cell.angle_alpha   90.00
_cell.angle_beta   90.00
_cell.angle_gamma   90.00
#
_symmetry.space_group_name_H-M   'P 1'
#
loop_
_entity.id
_entity.type
_entity.pdbx_description
1 polymer ?
#
loop_
_entity_poly.entity_id
_entity_poly.type
_entity_poly.pdbx_seq_one_letter_code
_entity_poly.pdbx_strand_id
1 'polypeptide(L)'
;GWIWLGGRCHNCKMKISIRYLVIECLAAAAIGSIAFVEIFCDGINLIEKPRLHLLVFEGMMINPPWVLLGYFLVHTCLLTILMTAALIRFQKDAVPRGLYLCGIVAATVLTILWPISIAFDIQGNATSLNPTIINNLSSAVVGALVGLIAGCLFVPTMITQKSIAPWSHNYAFILIGFVLGWQSILLVALLCSLSHLNIRLFKQRLTPEHCLWLATTVAIIANRHWTELISG
;
A
#
# COMPACT_ATOMS: atom_id res chain seq x y z
N GLY A 1 9.92 15.76 -12.41
CA GLY A 1 10.73 14.53 -12.52
C GLY A 1 12.13 14.78 -13.00
N TRP A 2 13.04 13.84 -12.79
CA TRP A 2 14.41 13.84 -13.31
C TRP A 2 14.44 14.07 -14.82
N ILE A 3 13.52 13.45 -15.56
CA ILE A 3 13.35 13.62 -17.02
C ILE A 3 13.01 15.07 -17.35
N TRP A 4 12.00 15.63 -16.68
CA TRP A 4 11.57 17.01 -16.92
C TRP A 4 12.63 18.04 -16.52
N LEU A 5 13.48 17.69 -15.54
CA LEU A 5 14.60 18.49 -15.07
C LEU A 5 15.90 18.28 -15.89
N GLY A 6 15.88 17.43 -16.91
CA GLY A 6 17.06 17.12 -17.73
C GLY A 6 18.23 16.55 -16.90
N GLY A 7 17.94 15.85 -15.81
CA GLY A 7 18.94 15.29 -14.89
C GLY A 7 19.71 16.32 -14.06
N ARG A 8 19.22 17.56 -13.94
CA ARG A 8 19.86 18.62 -13.14
C ARG A 8 18.86 19.29 -12.21
N CYS A 9 19.29 19.65 -11.00
CA CYS A 9 18.40 20.39 -10.09
C CYS A 9 17.98 21.74 -10.68
N HIS A 10 16.71 22.12 -10.51
CA HIS A 10 16.19 23.40 -11.03
C HIS A 10 16.97 24.60 -10.48
N ASN A 11 17.18 24.64 -9.15
CA ASN A 11 17.80 25.77 -8.44
C ASN A 11 19.33 25.75 -8.51
N CYS A 12 19.98 24.63 -8.16
CA CYS A 12 21.44 24.59 -8.05
C CYS A 12 22.16 24.03 -9.29
N LYS A 13 21.42 23.57 -10.32
CA LYS A 13 21.95 22.98 -11.57
C LYS A 13 22.89 21.78 -11.41
N MET A 14 23.10 21.28 -10.19
CA MET A 14 23.90 20.09 -9.93
C MET A 14 23.28 18.85 -10.57
N LYS A 15 24.13 17.94 -11.04
CA LYS A 15 23.71 16.67 -11.63
C LYS A 15 23.01 15.82 -10.58
N ILE A 16 21.77 15.42 -10.86
CA ILE A 16 21.00 14.49 -10.03
C ILE A 16 21.42 13.07 -10.42
N SER A 17 21.76 12.24 -9.44
CA SER A 17 22.19 10.86 -9.69
C SER A 17 21.09 10.04 -10.40
N ILE A 18 21.50 9.10 -11.25
CA ILE A 18 20.58 8.23 -12.01
C ILE A 18 19.70 7.35 -11.11
N ARG A 19 20.09 7.16 -9.84
CA ARG A 19 19.29 6.43 -8.85
C ARG A 19 17.90 7.07 -8.66
N TYR A 20 17.80 8.39 -8.77
CA TYR A 20 16.51 9.09 -8.70
C TYR A 20 15.60 8.76 -9.89
N LEU A 21 16.17 8.61 -11.08
CA LEU A 21 15.41 8.20 -12.27
C LEU A 21 14.82 6.80 -12.06
N VAL A 22 15.60 5.85 -11.52
CA VAL A 22 15.12 4.49 -11.24
C VAL A 22 13.97 4.52 -10.24
N ILE A 23 14.09 5.30 -9.16
CA ILE A 23 13.04 5.44 -8.15
C ILE A 23 11.77 6.06 -8.75
N GLU A 24 11.91 7.08 -9.58
CA GLU A 24 10.78 7.73 -10.25
C GLU A 24 10.07 6.76 -11.22
N CYS A 25 10.83 5.98 -12.00
CA CYS A 25 10.27 4.94 -12.86
C CYS A 25 9.57 3.84 -12.05
N LEU A 26 10.12 3.40 -10.91
CA LEU A 26 9.49 2.40 -10.06
C LEU A 26 8.19 2.92 -9.43
N ALA A 27 8.18 4.17 -8.94
CA ALA A 27 6.99 4.80 -8.40
C ALA A 27 5.93 4.97 -9.49
N ALA A 28 6.30 5.46 -10.68
CA ALA A 28 5.41 5.59 -11.82
C ALA A 28 4.85 4.24 -12.27
N ALA A 29 5.67 3.19 -12.32
CA ALA A 29 5.24 1.85 -12.67
C ALA A 29 4.25 1.27 -11.66
N ALA A 30 4.50 1.42 -10.35
CA ALA A 30 3.61 0.91 -9.32
C ALA A 30 2.28 1.67 -9.29
N ILE A 31 2.32 2.99 -9.26
CA ILE A 31 1.11 3.84 -9.26
C ILE A 31 0.33 3.64 -10.56
N GLY A 32 1.02 3.58 -11.70
CA GLY A 32 0.42 3.31 -13.00
C GLY A 32 -0.21 1.92 -13.08
N SER A 33 0.40 0.91 -12.46
CA SER A 33 -0.18 -0.44 -12.39
C SER A 33 -1.46 -0.46 -11.55
N ILE A 34 -1.47 0.22 -10.39
CA ILE A 34 -2.70 0.34 -9.59
C ILE A 34 -3.77 1.13 -10.35
N ALA A 35 -3.41 2.25 -10.96
CA ALA A 35 -4.34 3.03 -11.78
C ALA A 35 -4.94 2.16 -12.90
N PHE A 36 -4.11 1.37 -13.58
CA PHE A 36 -4.56 0.43 -14.61
C PHE A 36 -5.57 -0.58 -14.07
N VAL A 37 -5.25 -1.24 -12.96
CA VAL A 37 -6.11 -2.28 -12.37
C VAL A 37 -7.40 -1.71 -11.78
N GLU A 38 -7.34 -0.55 -11.13
CA GLU A 38 -8.47 0.00 -10.38
C GLU A 38 -9.36 0.91 -11.20
N ILE A 39 -8.76 1.75 -12.06
CA ILE A 39 -9.49 2.73 -12.86
C ILE A 39 -9.82 2.15 -14.24
N PHE A 40 -8.84 1.57 -14.93
CA PHE A 40 -9.03 1.12 -16.31
C PHE A 40 -9.66 -0.28 -16.42
N CYS A 41 -9.34 -1.18 -15.50
CA CYS A 41 -9.93 -2.52 -15.43
C CYS A 41 -11.15 -2.60 -14.50
N ASP A 42 -11.83 -1.48 -14.26
CA ASP A 42 -13.06 -1.38 -13.46
C ASP A 42 -12.94 -2.03 -12.07
N GLY A 43 -11.81 -1.81 -11.40
CA GLY A 43 -11.58 -2.38 -10.09
C GLY A 43 -11.62 -3.91 -10.09
N ILE A 44 -11.05 -4.59 -11.09
CA ILE A 44 -11.04 -6.07 -11.17
C ILE A 44 -10.54 -6.74 -9.88
N ASN A 45 -9.70 -6.03 -9.14
CA ASN A 45 -9.12 -6.40 -7.87
C ASN A 45 -10.01 -6.11 -6.63
N LEU A 46 -11.07 -5.32 -6.79
CA LEU A 46 -12.04 -5.05 -5.74
C LEU A 46 -13.13 -6.13 -5.75
N ILE A 47 -13.69 -6.43 -4.59
CA ILE A 47 -14.69 -7.51 -4.42
C ILE A 47 -16.08 -6.99 -4.72
N GLU A 48 -16.47 -5.88 -4.12
CA GLU A 48 -17.64 -5.13 -4.54
C GLU A 48 -17.23 -4.17 -5.65
N LYS A 49 -17.79 -4.38 -6.84
CA LYS A 49 -17.68 -3.43 -7.95
C LYS A 49 -19.03 -2.75 -8.17
N PRO A 50 -19.08 -1.42 -8.35
CA PRO A 50 -20.19 -0.83 -9.06
C PRO A 50 -20.20 -1.48 -10.46
N ARG A 51 -21.31 -2.14 -10.86
CA ARG A 51 -21.39 -2.82 -12.17
C ARG A 51 -21.21 -1.81 -13.30
N LEU A 52 -19.99 -1.67 -13.81
CA LEU A 52 -19.67 -0.94 -15.03
C LEU A 52 -19.15 -1.95 -16.06
N HIS A 53 -19.52 -1.74 -17.33
CA HIS A 53 -19.18 -2.68 -18.40
C HIS A 53 -17.66 -2.69 -18.67
N LEU A 54 -17.14 -3.85 -19.06
CA LEU A 54 -15.74 -4.30 -19.06
C LEU A 54 -14.64 -3.42 -19.73
N LEU A 55 -14.97 -2.27 -20.33
CA LEU A 55 -14.02 -1.33 -20.95
C LEU A 55 -14.59 0.10 -20.84
N VAL A 56 -14.27 0.79 -19.74
CA VAL A 56 -14.90 2.03 -19.27
C VAL A 56 -14.25 3.29 -19.87
N PHE A 57 -13.67 3.26 -21.07
CA PHE A 57 -13.03 4.47 -21.61
C PHE A 57 -14.07 5.56 -21.93
N GLU A 58 -15.18 5.18 -22.56
CA GLU A 58 -16.29 6.11 -22.86
C GLU A 58 -17.07 6.50 -21.59
N GLY A 59 -17.30 5.54 -20.69
CA GLY A 59 -18.03 5.77 -19.44
C GLY A 59 -17.29 6.67 -18.46
N MET A 60 -15.96 6.57 -18.37
CA MET A 60 -15.16 7.38 -17.44
C MET A 60 -15.20 8.87 -17.77
N MET A 61 -15.18 9.23 -19.05
CA MET A 61 -15.20 10.64 -19.46
C MET A 61 -16.55 11.31 -19.18
N ILE A 62 -17.63 10.53 -19.23
CA ILE A 62 -19.00 11.05 -19.11
C ILE A 62 -19.47 11.00 -17.65
N ASN A 63 -19.13 9.95 -16.91
CA ASN A 63 -19.49 9.80 -15.50
C ASN A 63 -18.37 9.06 -14.76
N PRO A 64 -17.32 9.77 -14.30
CA PRO A 64 -16.20 9.14 -13.62
C PRO A 64 -16.69 8.44 -12.34
N PRO A 65 -16.39 7.14 -12.16
CA PRO A 65 -16.75 6.43 -10.94
C PRO A 65 -15.90 6.94 -9.77
N TRP A 66 -16.38 8.00 -9.11
CA TRP A 66 -15.70 8.65 -7.98
C TRP A 66 -15.30 7.67 -6.86
N VAL A 67 -16.04 6.58 -6.70
CA VAL A 67 -15.72 5.51 -5.74
C VAL A 67 -14.42 4.80 -6.09
N LEU A 68 -14.19 4.44 -7.36
CA LEU A 68 -12.94 3.83 -7.81
C LEU A 68 -11.75 4.79 -7.64
N LEU A 69 -11.98 6.09 -7.86
CA LEU A 69 -10.96 7.11 -7.59
C LEU A 69 -10.60 7.15 -6.09
N GLY A 70 -11.59 6.98 -5.21
CA GLY A 70 -11.37 6.89 -3.76
C GLY A 70 -10.43 5.73 -3.38
N TYR A 71 -10.69 4.52 -3.87
CA TYR A 71 -9.81 3.35 -3.66
C TYR A 71 -8.39 3.62 -4.17
N PHE A 72 -8.28 4.14 -5.40
CA PHE A 72 -7.00 4.49 -6.01
C PHE A 72 -6.19 5.48 -5.19
N LEU A 73 -6.82 6.53 -4.67
CA LEU A 73 -6.16 7.54 -3.84
C LEU A 73 -5.68 6.94 -2.51
N VAL A 74 -6.49 6.10 -1.86
CA VAL A 74 -6.13 5.42 -0.61
C VAL A 74 -4.93 4.50 -0.81
N HIS A 75 -4.97 3.63 -1.82
CA HIS A 75 -3.88 2.69 -2.10
C HIS A 75 -2.60 3.38 -2.58
N THR A 76 -2.73 4.42 -3.40
CA THR A 76 -1.58 5.22 -3.84
C THR A 76 -0.96 6.00 -2.68
N CYS A 77 -1.77 6.53 -1.75
CA CYS A 77 -1.29 7.16 -0.54
C CYS A 77 -0.50 6.17 0.34
N LEU A 78 -1.02 4.96 0.53
CA LEU A 78 -0.32 3.89 1.25
C LEU A 78 1.03 3.56 0.60
N LEU A 79 1.04 3.30 -0.71
CA LEU A 79 2.26 2.93 -1.43
C LEU A 79 3.31 4.05 -1.44
N THR A 80 2.89 5.32 -1.57
CA THR A 80 3.82 6.46 -1.56
C THR A 80 4.46 6.66 -0.19
N ILE A 81 3.72 6.43 0.90
CA ILE A 81 4.25 6.47 2.26
C ILE A 81 5.25 5.33 2.50
N LEU A 82 4.91 4.11 2.10
CA LEU A 82 5.80 2.96 2.22
C LEU A 82 7.07 3.11 1.37
N MET A 83 6.93 3.62 0.14
CA MET A 83 8.08 3.94 -0.72
C MET A 83 8.97 4.99 -0.05
N THR A 84 8.38 6.07 0.47
CA THR A 84 9.13 7.12 1.17
C THR A 84 9.87 6.56 2.38
N ALA A 85 9.22 5.71 3.17
CA ALA A 85 9.85 5.02 4.29
C ALA A 85 11.02 4.13 3.83
N ALA A 86 10.84 3.36 2.74
CA ALA A 86 11.89 2.53 2.16
C ALA A 86 13.10 3.37 1.67
N LEU A 87 12.86 4.54 1.07
CA LEU A 87 13.91 5.44 0.61
C LEU A 87 14.70 6.09 1.76
N ILE A 88 14.02 6.53 2.83
CA ILE A 88 14.69 7.05 4.04
C ILE A 88 15.60 5.97 4.64
N ARG A 89 15.09 4.73 4.69
CA ARG A 89 15.86 3.58 5.20
C ARG A 89 17.01 3.18 4.30
N PHE A 90 16.85 3.31 2.98
CA PHE A 90 17.94 3.12 2.03
C PHE A 90 19.10 4.10 2.28
N GLN A 91 18.80 5.31 2.77
CA GLN A 91 19.81 6.29 3.20
C GLN A 91 20.38 6.02 4.60
N LYS A 92 19.93 4.94 5.27
CA LYS A 92 20.27 4.55 6.64
C LYS A 92 19.76 5.49 7.74
N ASP A 93 18.79 6.33 7.40
CA ASP A 93 18.15 7.22 8.36
C ASP A 93 16.97 6.54 9.09
N ALA A 94 16.60 7.10 10.23
CA ALA A 94 15.42 6.68 10.96
C ALA A 94 14.16 7.27 10.33
N VAL A 95 13.17 6.42 10.03
CA VAL A 95 11.88 6.89 9.51
C VAL A 95 11.15 7.65 10.63
N PRO A 96 10.76 8.92 10.41
CA PRO A 96 10.03 9.67 11.41
C PRO A 96 8.64 9.07 11.62
N ARG A 97 8.23 8.87 12.88
CA ARG A 97 6.92 8.31 13.23
C ARG A 97 5.76 9.16 12.68
N GLY A 98 5.99 10.47 12.55
CA GLY A 98 5.04 11.41 11.96
C GLY A 98 4.64 11.06 10.53
N LEU A 99 5.51 10.38 9.76
CA LEU A 99 5.18 9.93 8.41
C LEU A 99 4.04 8.90 8.42
N TYR A 100 4.12 7.90 9.32
CA TYR A 100 3.06 6.89 9.45
C TYR A 100 1.78 7.48 10.07
N LEU A 101 1.92 8.39 11.05
CA LEU A 101 0.77 9.11 11.60
C LEU A 101 0.04 9.93 10.53
N CYS A 102 0.79 10.64 9.68
CA CYS A 102 0.24 11.35 8.53
C CYS A 102 -0.52 10.39 7.60
N GLY A 103 0.01 9.18 7.38
CA GLY A 103 -0.67 8.14 6.62
C GLY A 103 -1.98 7.67 7.23
N ILE A 104 -2.01 7.41 8.54
CA ILE A 104 -3.23 7.01 9.25
C ILE A 104 -4.27 8.15 9.19
N VAL A 105 -3.86 9.40 9.38
CA VAL A 105 -4.75 10.55 9.28
C VAL A 105 -5.29 10.70 7.86
N ALA A 106 -4.43 10.63 6.84
CA ALA A 106 -4.84 10.72 5.45
C ALA A 106 -5.79 9.59 5.06
N ALA A 107 -5.48 8.35 5.45
CA ALA A 107 -6.35 7.20 5.23
C ALA A 107 -7.71 7.37 5.92
N THR A 108 -7.73 7.82 7.18
CA THR A 108 -8.98 8.10 7.91
C THR A 108 -9.82 9.16 7.19
N VAL A 109 -9.21 10.26 6.76
CA VAL A 109 -9.91 11.33 6.03
C VAL A 109 -10.48 10.79 4.72
N LEU A 110 -9.68 10.03 3.95
CA LEU A 110 -10.14 9.44 2.69
C LEU A 110 -11.28 8.44 2.91
N THR A 111 -11.24 7.61 3.96
CA THR A 111 -12.32 6.69 4.33
C THR A 111 -13.59 7.43 4.76
N ILE A 112 -13.48 8.60 5.41
CA ILE A 112 -14.66 9.41 5.75
C ILE A 112 -15.27 10.03 4.50
N LEU A 113 -14.44 10.51 3.56
CA LEU A 113 -14.90 11.10 2.31
C LEU A 113 -15.49 10.05 1.36
N TRP A 114 -14.93 8.84 1.34
CA TRP A 114 -15.40 7.70 0.57
C TRP A 114 -15.59 6.47 1.47
N PRO A 115 -16.73 6.36 2.17
CA PRO A 115 -16.99 5.24 3.10
C PRO A 115 -16.90 3.86 2.44
N ILE A 116 -17.10 3.77 1.13
CA ILE A 116 -17.03 2.50 0.41
C ILE A 116 -15.57 2.03 0.25
N SER A 117 -14.55 2.89 0.48
CA SER A 117 -13.15 2.57 0.20
C SER A 117 -12.52 1.50 1.10
N ILE A 118 -13.22 1.01 2.13
CA ILE A 118 -12.79 -0.14 2.94
C ILE A 118 -13.58 -1.36 2.50
N ALA A 119 -12.88 -2.36 1.97
CA ALA A 119 -13.51 -3.49 1.29
C ALA A 119 -14.20 -4.52 2.20
N PHE A 120 -13.98 -4.48 3.53
CA PHE A 120 -14.40 -5.57 4.43
C PHE A 120 -14.95 -5.10 5.77
N ASP A 121 -15.97 -5.80 6.24
CA ASP A 121 -16.44 -5.74 7.62
C ASP A 121 -15.56 -6.65 8.52
N ILE A 122 -15.72 -6.51 9.84
CA ILE A 122 -15.02 -7.31 10.87
C ILE A 122 -15.14 -8.82 10.60
N GLN A 123 -16.30 -9.27 10.10
CA GLN A 123 -16.57 -10.68 9.80
C GLN A 123 -15.92 -11.18 8.50
N GLY A 124 -15.22 -10.31 7.75
CA GLY A 124 -14.61 -10.66 6.48
C GLY A 124 -15.57 -10.71 5.29
N ASN A 125 -16.83 -10.33 5.50
CA ASN A 125 -17.80 -10.13 4.44
C ASN A 125 -17.51 -8.81 3.71
N ALA A 126 -17.72 -8.80 2.39
CA ALA A 126 -17.77 -7.55 1.62
C ALA A 126 -18.82 -6.64 2.26
N THR A 127 -18.41 -5.42 2.62
CA THR A 127 -19.31 -4.45 3.25
C THR A 127 -20.48 -4.17 2.30
N SER A 128 -21.71 -4.23 2.79
CA SER A 128 -22.88 -3.82 2.00
C SER A 128 -22.73 -2.38 1.50
N LEU A 129 -23.24 -2.06 0.31
CA LEU A 129 -23.30 -0.72 -0.33
C LEU A 129 -23.68 0.48 0.56
N ASN A 130 -24.24 0.27 1.76
CA ASN A 130 -24.44 1.28 2.80
C ASN A 130 -23.61 0.98 4.07
N PRO A 131 -22.27 1.04 4.01
CA PRO A 131 -21.47 0.83 5.20
C PRO A 131 -21.66 2.03 6.16
N THR A 132 -21.90 1.74 7.43
CA THR A 132 -21.83 2.79 8.44
C THR A 132 -20.37 3.16 8.68
N ILE A 133 -20.09 4.44 8.93
CA ILE A 133 -18.73 4.91 9.28
C ILE A 133 -18.17 4.12 10.47
N ILE A 134 -19.04 3.69 11.39
CA ILE A 134 -18.69 2.87 12.55
C ILE A 134 -18.13 1.51 12.13
N ASN A 135 -18.78 0.81 11.19
CA ASN A 135 -18.29 -0.50 10.71
C ASN A 135 -16.92 -0.36 10.03
N ASN A 136 -16.76 0.66 9.18
CA ASN A 136 -15.50 0.93 8.48
C ASN A 136 -14.35 1.24 9.44
N LEU A 137 -14.59 2.12 10.42
CA LEU A 137 -13.58 2.47 11.40
C LEU A 137 -13.24 1.27 12.30
N SER A 138 -14.24 0.48 12.68
CA SER A 138 -14.02 -0.73 13.47
C SER A 138 -13.19 -1.78 12.72
N SER A 139 -13.45 -2.00 11.43
CA SER A 139 -12.66 -2.87 10.56
C SER A 139 -11.22 -2.37 10.40
N ALA A 140 -11.03 -1.06 10.20
CA ALA A 140 -9.70 -0.45 10.13
C ALA A 140 -8.92 -0.62 11.45
N VAL A 141 -9.58 -0.49 12.60
CA VAL A 141 -8.99 -0.73 13.92
C VAL A 141 -8.60 -2.19 14.09
N VAL A 142 -9.48 -3.14 13.70
CA VAL A 142 -9.16 -4.58 13.73
C VAL A 142 -7.97 -4.88 12.81
N GLY A 143 -7.94 -4.32 11.61
CA GLY A 143 -6.82 -4.42 10.68
C GLY A 143 -5.52 -3.87 11.26
N ALA A 144 -5.55 -2.72 11.93
CA ALA A 144 -4.41 -2.13 12.62
C ALA A 144 -3.90 -3.02 13.77
N LEU A 145 -4.80 -3.62 14.56
CA LEU A 145 -4.45 -4.55 15.65
C LEU A 145 -3.82 -5.83 15.11
N VAL A 146 -4.39 -6.43 14.07
CA VAL A 146 -3.81 -7.62 13.41
C VAL A 146 -2.47 -7.26 12.77
N GLY A 147 -2.35 -6.05 12.20
CA GLY A 147 -1.08 -5.52 11.71
C GLY A 147 -0.02 -5.37 12.81
N LEU A 148 -0.39 -4.89 13.99
CA LEU A 148 0.53 -4.84 15.14
C LEU A 148 0.98 -6.25 15.53
N ILE A 149 0.06 -7.21 15.62
CA ILE A 149 0.37 -8.61 15.95
C ILE A 149 1.33 -9.20 14.90
N ALA A 150 1.00 -9.06 13.61
CA ALA A 150 1.84 -9.51 12.52
C ALA A 150 3.23 -8.84 12.57
N GLY A 151 3.29 -7.52 12.79
CA GLY A 151 4.55 -6.80 12.98
C GLY A 151 5.38 -7.41 14.11
N CYS A 152 4.80 -7.59 15.29
CA CYS A 152 5.49 -8.18 16.44
C CYS A 152 6.00 -9.60 16.19
N LEU A 153 5.29 -10.41 15.40
CA LEU A 153 5.71 -11.79 15.07
C LEU A 153 6.78 -11.84 13.99
N PHE A 154 6.60 -11.08 12.90
CA PHE A 154 7.44 -11.19 11.70
C PHE A 154 8.66 -10.27 11.73
N VAL A 155 8.56 -9.05 12.29
CA VAL A 155 9.68 -8.09 12.32
C VAL A 155 10.93 -8.65 13.02
N PRO A 156 10.84 -9.37 14.17
CA PRO A 156 12.03 -9.96 14.80
C PRO A 156 12.74 -10.99 13.91
N THR A 157 11.99 -11.71 13.07
CA THR A 157 12.59 -12.69 12.15
C THR A 157 13.35 -12.01 11.01
N MET A 158 12.92 -10.80 10.61
CA MET A 158 13.49 -10.04 9.50
C MET A 158 14.68 -9.16 9.93
N ILE A 159 14.64 -8.62 11.15
CA ILE A 159 15.68 -7.72 11.67
C ILE A 159 16.67 -8.51 12.53
N THR A 160 17.78 -8.93 11.93
CA THR A 160 18.88 -9.64 12.63
C THR A 160 19.93 -8.70 13.22
N GLN A 161 19.93 -7.42 12.87
CA GLN A 161 20.88 -6.43 13.38
C GLN A 161 20.19 -5.33 14.20
N LYS A 162 20.94 -4.72 15.12
CA LYS A 162 20.49 -3.64 16.00
C LYS A 162 20.02 -2.43 15.18
N SER A 163 18.74 -2.41 14.83
CA SER A 163 18.13 -1.33 14.03
C SER A 163 18.04 -0.04 14.86
N ILE A 164 18.35 1.09 14.23
CA ILE A 164 18.28 2.43 14.82
C ILE A 164 16.83 2.79 15.23
N ALA A 165 15.83 2.15 14.61
CA ALA A 165 14.42 2.34 14.93
C ALA A 165 13.66 1.01 14.80
N PRO A 166 13.59 0.18 15.86
CA PRO A 166 13.00 -1.16 15.77
C PRO A 166 11.50 -1.13 15.48
N TRP A 167 10.80 -0.09 15.96
CA TRP A 167 9.35 0.05 15.83
C TRP A 167 8.86 0.55 14.46
N SER A 168 9.74 1.05 13.58
CA SER A 168 9.30 1.60 12.29
C SER A 168 8.56 0.58 11.43
N HIS A 169 9.00 -0.68 11.49
CA HIS A 169 8.40 -1.76 10.72
C HIS A 169 7.01 -2.09 11.26
N ASN A 170 6.85 -2.12 12.59
CA ASN A 170 5.55 -2.31 13.22
C ASN A 170 4.57 -1.21 12.80
N TYR A 171 5.00 0.05 12.75
CA TYR A 171 4.14 1.14 12.26
C TYR A 171 3.73 0.98 10.79
N ALA A 172 4.61 0.42 9.95
CA ALA A 172 4.25 0.11 8.57
C ALA A 172 3.20 -1.01 8.50
N PHE A 173 3.35 -2.10 9.28
CA PHE A 173 2.35 -3.16 9.36
C PHE A 173 1.00 -2.67 9.90
N ILE A 174 1.01 -1.80 10.93
CA ILE A 174 -0.20 -1.15 11.45
C ILE A 174 -0.89 -0.35 10.35
N LEU A 175 -0.14 0.48 9.61
CA LEU A 175 -0.70 1.29 8.54
C LEU A 175 -1.26 0.44 7.40
N ILE A 176 -0.55 -0.63 6.99
CA ILE A 176 -1.02 -1.54 5.95
C ILE A 176 -2.31 -2.24 6.40
N GLY A 177 -2.34 -2.76 7.63
CA GLY A 177 -3.54 -3.40 8.18
C GLY A 177 -4.70 -2.43 8.35
N PHE A 178 -4.43 -1.18 8.73
CA PHE A 178 -5.46 -0.13 8.82
C PHE A 178 -6.11 0.16 7.47
N VAL A 179 -5.33 0.18 6.39
CA VAL A 179 -5.80 0.53 5.05
C VAL A 179 -6.40 -0.66 4.31
N LEU A 180 -5.71 -1.80 4.29
CA LEU A 180 -6.12 -2.98 3.51
C LEU A 180 -7.01 -3.95 4.28
N GLY A 181 -7.06 -3.84 5.61
CA GLY A 181 -7.79 -4.75 6.48
C GLY A 181 -6.97 -5.95 6.96
N TRP A 182 -7.60 -6.78 7.80
CA TRP A 182 -6.95 -7.88 8.51
C TRP A 182 -6.66 -9.12 7.64
N GLN A 183 -7.35 -9.31 6.52
CA GLN A 183 -7.11 -10.46 5.62
C GLN A 183 -5.87 -10.21 4.76
N SER A 184 -5.76 -9.03 4.18
CA SER A 184 -4.67 -8.65 3.28
C SER A 184 -3.35 -8.48 4.02
N ILE A 185 -3.37 -8.06 5.30
CA ILE A 185 -2.14 -7.96 6.08
C ILE A 185 -1.46 -9.32 6.30
N LEU A 186 -2.22 -10.43 6.36
CA LEU A 186 -1.66 -11.77 6.43
C LEU A 186 -0.94 -12.15 5.12
N LEU A 187 -1.55 -11.82 3.97
CA LEU A 187 -0.92 -12.00 2.67
C LEU A 187 0.36 -11.16 2.56
N VAL A 188 0.30 -9.89 2.96
CA VAL A 188 1.48 -9.00 2.94
C VAL A 188 2.58 -9.55 3.85
N ALA A 189 2.24 -10.00 5.06
CA ALA A 189 3.20 -10.60 5.98
C ALA A 189 3.86 -11.86 5.39
N LEU A 190 3.06 -12.73 4.76
CA LEU A 190 3.55 -13.94 4.09
C LEU A 190 4.48 -13.60 2.92
N LEU A 191 4.04 -12.75 1.99
CA LEU A 191 4.82 -12.33 0.83
C LEU A 191 6.11 -11.63 1.24
N CYS A 192 6.05 -10.78 2.26
CA CYS A 192 7.21 -10.07 2.79
C CYS A 192 8.22 -11.05 3.42
N SER A 193 7.73 -12.04 4.18
CA SER A 193 8.56 -13.08 4.79
C SER A 193 9.21 -13.98 3.75
N LEU A 194 8.47 -14.42 2.72
CA LEU A 194 8.99 -15.18 1.60
C LEU A 194 10.04 -14.39 0.83
N SER A 195 9.77 -13.12 0.53
CA SER A 195 10.72 -12.23 -0.16
C SER A 195 12.01 -12.08 0.66
N HIS A 196 11.89 -11.90 1.97
CA HIS A 196 13.04 -11.77 2.86
C HIS A 196 13.84 -13.07 2.98
N LEU A 197 13.17 -14.22 3.03
CA LEU A 197 13.81 -15.53 3.01
C LEU A 197 14.64 -15.72 1.74
N ASN A 198 14.07 -15.40 0.58
CA ASN A 198 14.79 -15.44 -0.69
C ASN A 198 16.00 -14.51 -0.69
N ILE A 199 15.87 -13.28 -0.19
CA ILE A 199 17.00 -12.34 -0.08
C ILE A 199 18.13 -12.90 0.77
N ARG A 200 17.82 -13.57 1.88
CA ARG A 200 18.83 -14.23 2.73
C ARG A 200 19.51 -15.39 2.01
N LEU A 201 18.73 -16.24 1.33
CA LEU A 201 19.26 -17.37 0.57
C LEU A 201 20.17 -16.92 -0.57
N PHE A 202 19.80 -15.87 -1.29
CA PHE A 202 20.56 -15.32 -2.41
C PHE A 202 21.57 -14.22 -2.03
N LYS A 203 21.76 -13.95 -0.72
CA LYS A 203 22.68 -12.91 -0.18
C LYS A 203 22.52 -11.53 -0.84
N GLN A 204 21.30 -11.16 -1.19
CA GLN A 204 21.02 -9.86 -1.84
C GLN A 204 21.02 -8.72 -0.80
N ARG A 205 21.29 -7.48 -1.26
CA ARG A 205 21.38 -6.28 -0.40
C ARG A 205 20.06 -5.48 -0.31
N LEU A 206 18.92 -6.15 -0.42
CA LEU A 206 17.61 -5.50 -0.32
C LEU A 206 17.21 -5.32 1.15
N THR A 207 16.64 -4.17 1.50
CA THR A 207 16.15 -3.93 2.87
C THR A 207 14.72 -4.47 3.04
N PRO A 208 14.30 -4.83 4.27
CA PRO A 208 12.95 -5.32 4.55
C PRO A 208 11.84 -4.36 4.08
N GLU A 209 12.08 -3.05 4.08
CA GLU A 209 11.11 -2.05 3.65
C GLU A 209 10.82 -2.10 2.14
N HIS A 210 11.81 -2.48 1.33
CA HIS A 210 11.61 -2.72 -0.10
C HIS A 210 10.73 -3.96 -0.32
N CYS A 211 10.95 -5.02 0.48
CA CYS A 211 10.11 -6.23 0.46
C CYS A 211 8.68 -5.89 0.85
N LEU A 212 8.50 -5.05 1.87
CA LEU A 212 7.19 -4.66 2.36
C LEU A 212 6.43 -3.85 1.31
N TRP A 213 7.11 -2.88 0.67
CA TRP A 213 6.50 -2.09 -0.41
C TRP A 213 6.10 -2.96 -1.60
N LEU A 214 6.97 -3.87 -2.03
CA LEU A 214 6.68 -4.79 -3.14
C LEU A 214 5.54 -5.75 -2.78
N ALA A 215 5.60 -6.36 -1.60
CA ALA A 215 4.57 -7.26 -1.09
C ALA A 215 3.21 -6.55 -0.99
N THR A 216 3.18 -5.30 -0.55
CA THR A 216 1.95 -4.50 -0.48
C THR A 216 1.40 -4.22 -1.87
N THR A 217 2.26 -3.90 -2.84
CA THR A 217 1.83 -3.67 -4.24
C THR A 217 1.22 -4.93 -4.85
N VAL A 218 1.86 -6.09 -4.65
CA VAL A 218 1.35 -7.38 -5.13
C VAL A 218 0.06 -7.76 -4.40
N ALA A 219 -0.01 -7.56 -3.08
CA ALA A 219 -1.19 -7.86 -2.29
C ALA A 219 -2.37 -6.96 -2.65
N ILE A 220 -2.13 -5.69 -3.00
CA ILE A 220 -3.16 -4.84 -3.59
C ILE A 220 -3.62 -5.50 -4.87
N ILE A 221 -2.77 -5.72 -5.87
CA ILE A 221 -3.21 -6.24 -7.19
C ILE A 221 -3.92 -7.61 -7.12
N ALA A 222 -3.51 -8.48 -6.19
CA ALA A 222 -4.04 -9.83 -6.03
C ALA A 222 -5.14 -9.97 -4.97
N ASN A 223 -5.62 -8.84 -4.41
CA ASN A 223 -6.48 -8.83 -3.23
C ASN A 223 -7.74 -9.68 -3.43
N ARG A 224 -8.44 -9.51 -4.56
CA ARG A 224 -9.64 -10.27 -4.87
C ARG A 224 -9.44 -11.79 -4.86
N HIS A 225 -8.41 -12.28 -5.54
CA HIS A 225 -8.15 -13.72 -5.62
C HIS A 225 -7.84 -14.31 -4.24
N TRP A 226 -7.08 -13.58 -3.44
CA TRP A 226 -6.74 -13.99 -2.08
C TRP A 226 -7.96 -14.06 -1.17
N THR A 227 -8.85 -13.08 -1.28
CA THR A 227 -10.04 -13.02 -0.44
C THR A 227 -11.06 -14.08 -0.83
N GLU A 228 -11.24 -14.34 -2.13
CA GLU A 228 -12.08 -15.44 -2.62
C GLU A 228 -11.62 -16.80 -2.07
N LEU A 229 -10.30 -17.01 -1.94
CA LEU A 229 -9.70 -18.23 -1.36
C LEU A 229 -9.94 -18.39 0.15
N ILE A 230 -10.10 -17.30 0.90
CA ILE A 230 -10.33 -17.34 2.36
C ILE A 230 -11.82 -17.47 2.68
N SER A 231 -12.68 -16.87 1.85
CA SER A 231 -14.13 -16.84 2.07
C SER A 231 -14.89 -18.04 1.48
N GLY A 232 -14.26 -18.84 0.62
CA GLY A 232 -14.84 -20.04 0.00
C GLY A 232 -14.52 -21.31 0.78
#